data_AF-A0A3B9SJ03-F1
#
_entry.id   AF-A0A3B9SJ03-F1
#
_cell.length_a   1.000
_cell.length_b   1.000
_cell.length_c   1.000
_cell.angle_alpha   90.00
_cell.angle_beta   90.00
_cell.angle_gamma   90.00
#
_symmetry.space_group_name_H-M   'P 1'
#
loop_
_entity.id
_entity.type
_entity.pdbx_description
1 polymer ?
#
loop_
_entity_poly.entity_id
_entity_poly.type
_entity_poly.pdbx_seq_one_letter_code
_entity_poly.pdbx_strand_id
1 'polypeptide(L)'
;VIKKDSLEQTVKEVCSKENNIVVFAGSFSFLSDVKKLVLKYTQRHLSVMENSQYKQYVSKIKHNEESREFCKHNLEHFVDVARLTYILTLENNIKVKKDIVYAAALLHDIGRAFGKDGHALKSASVAVDILKECNYNEQEIDSICDAIKFHGNKPDKIFSLTDALSYADKISRNCFDCSAIDVCYWDDDKKNKNIFL
;
A
#
# COMPACT_ATOMS: atom_id res chain seq x y z
N VAL A 1 -33.55 -12.92 -14.42
CA VAL A 1 -32.93 -11.94 -13.49
C VAL A 1 -31.85 -12.66 -12.72
N ILE A 2 -30.57 -12.37 -12.95
CA ILE A 2 -29.49 -12.89 -12.11
C ILE A 2 -29.67 -12.21 -10.74
N LYS A 3 -29.85 -12.99 -9.67
CA LYS A 3 -29.91 -12.43 -8.30
C LYS A 3 -28.58 -11.73 -7.99
N LYS A 4 -28.60 -10.60 -7.31
CA LYS A 4 -27.40 -9.78 -7.02
C LYS A 4 -26.26 -10.62 -6.40
N ASP A 5 -26.59 -11.53 -5.49
CA ASP A 5 -25.64 -12.44 -4.83
C ASP A 5 -24.97 -13.41 -5.82
N SER A 6 -25.68 -13.82 -6.88
CA SER A 6 -25.13 -14.66 -7.94
C SER A 6 -24.14 -13.91 -8.83
N LEU A 7 -24.30 -12.58 -8.98
CA LEU A 7 -23.36 -11.75 -9.75
C LEU A 7 -22.04 -11.56 -9.00
N GLU A 8 -22.09 -11.19 -7.72
CA GLU A 8 -20.88 -11.00 -6.90
C GLU A 8 -20.08 -12.30 -6.79
N GLN A 9 -20.74 -13.44 -6.57
CA GLN A 9 -20.08 -14.74 -6.56
C GLN A 9 -19.39 -15.06 -7.90
N THR A 10 -20.07 -14.78 -9.02
CA THR A 10 -19.51 -15.00 -10.36
C THR A 10 -18.29 -14.11 -10.60
N VAL A 11 -18.38 -12.82 -10.29
CA VAL A 11 -17.25 -11.89 -10.47
C VAL A 11 -16.07 -12.29 -9.57
N LYS A 12 -16.32 -12.67 -8.31
CA LYS A 12 -15.29 -13.15 -7.39
C LYS A 12 -14.57 -14.38 -7.94
N GLU A 13 -15.32 -15.37 -8.45
CA GLU A 13 -14.74 -16.59 -9.03
C GLU A 13 -13.93 -16.29 -10.30
N VAL A 14 -14.39 -15.37 -11.13
CA VAL A 14 -13.67 -14.97 -12.34
C VAL A 14 -12.37 -14.23 -11.99
N CYS A 15 -12.41 -13.29 -11.05
CA CYS A 15 -11.26 -12.50 -10.65
C CYS A 15 -10.18 -13.32 -9.92
N SER A 16 -10.52 -14.50 -9.39
CA SER A 16 -9.53 -15.39 -8.75
C SER A 16 -8.74 -16.25 -9.74
N LYS A 17 -9.21 -16.40 -10.99
CA LYS A 17 -8.54 -17.23 -12.00
C LYS A 17 -7.58 -16.40 -12.85
N GLU A 18 -6.31 -16.81 -12.90
CA GLU A 18 -5.30 -16.15 -13.74
C GLU A 18 -5.46 -16.52 -15.22
N ASN A 19 -5.08 -15.62 -16.13
CA ASN A 19 -5.05 -15.81 -17.60
C ASN A 19 -6.39 -16.16 -18.27
N ASN A 20 -7.51 -15.58 -17.82
CA ASN A 20 -8.82 -15.74 -18.48
C ASN A 20 -9.33 -14.44 -19.08
N ILE A 21 -10.04 -14.56 -20.21
CA ILE A 21 -10.88 -13.49 -20.76
C ILE A 21 -12.32 -13.83 -20.41
N VAL A 22 -12.99 -12.93 -19.71
CA VAL A 22 -14.42 -13.07 -19.38
C VAL A 22 -15.20 -11.90 -19.96
N VAL A 23 -16.27 -12.23 -20.67
CA VAL A 23 -17.14 -11.26 -21.33
C VAL A 23 -18.44 -11.16 -20.54
N PHE A 24 -18.70 -9.98 -19.98
CA PHE A 24 -20.01 -9.63 -19.41
C PHE A 24 -20.80 -8.83 -20.43
N ALA A 25 -22.06 -9.22 -20.67
CA ALA A 25 -22.97 -8.53 -21.57
C ALA A 25 -24.33 -8.30 -20.88
N GLY A 26 -24.93 -7.13 -21.09
CA GLY A 26 -26.21 -6.77 -20.47
C GLY A 26 -26.52 -5.29 -20.60
N SER A 27 -27.48 -4.80 -19.80
CA SER A 27 -27.83 -3.38 -19.75
C SER A 27 -26.68 -2.54 -19.19
N PHE A 28 -26.69 -1.22 -19.45
CA PHE A 28 -25.74 -0.29 -18.85
C PHE A 28 -25.71 -0.33 -17.31
N SER A 29 -26.87 -0.47 -16.67
CA SER A 29 -26.96 -0.62 -15.21
C SER A 29 -26.24 -1.87 -14.72
N PHE A 30 -26.48 -3.01 -15.38
CA PHE A 30 -25.81 -4.27 -15.07
C PHE A 30 -24.29 -4.16 -15.27
N LEU A 31 -23.83 -3.58 -16.38
CA LEU A 31 -22.40 -3.40 -16.65
C LEU A 31 -21.72 -2.44 -15.65
N SER A 32 -22.44 -1.44 -15.14
CA SER A 32 -21.95 -0.56 -14.07
C SER A 32 -21.73 -1.33 -12.77
N ASP A 33 -22.66 -2.21 -12.40
CA ASP A 33 -22.53 -3.06 -11.21
C ASP A 33 -21.39 -4.08 -11.37
N VAL A 34 -21.26 -4.71 -12.55
CA VAL A 34 -20.12 -5.57 -12.89
C VAL A 34 -18.81 -4.82 -12.75
N LYS A 35 -18.70 -3.61 -13.32
CA LYS A 35 -17.48 -2.80 -13.25
C LYS A 35 -17.08 -2.51 -11.80
N LYS A 36 -18.04 -2.14 -10.94
CA LYS A 36 -17.78 -1.91 -9.51
C LYS A 36 -17.26 -3.17 -8.81
N LEU A 37 -17.88 -4.32 -9.07
CA LEU A 37 -17.44 -5.59 -8.51
C LEU A 37 -16.05 -6.00 -9.02
N VAL A 38 -15.78 -5.87 -10.32
CA VAL A 38 -14.46 -6.17 -10.90
C VAL A 38 -13.40 -5.28 -10.28
N LEU A 39 -13.65 -3.97 -10.13
CA LEU A 39 -12.71 -3.06 -9.47
C LEU A 39 -12.50 -3.45 -8.00
N LYS A 40 -13.56 -3.83 -7.27
CA LYS A 40 -13.48 -4.32 -5.88
C LYS A 40 -12.53 -5.51 -5.74
N TYR A 41 -12.53 -6.44 -6.69
CA TYR A 41 -11.70 -7.66 -6.62
C TYR A 41 -10.34 -7.56 -7.32
N THR A 42 -10.16 -6.65 -8.28
CA THR A 42 -8.89 -6.49 -9.03
C THR A 42 -8.04 -5.32 -8.55
N GLN A 43 -8.65 -4.36 -7.85
CA GLN A 43 -8.00 -3.15 -7.33
C GLN A 43 -8.29 -2.99 -5.83
N ARG A 44 -8.08 -4.05 -5.05
CA ARG A 44 -8.35 -4.10 -3.60
C ARG A 44 -7.62 -3.00 -2.81
N HIS A 45 -6.48 -2.51 -3.30
CA HIS A 45 -5.77 -1.36 -2.71
C HIS A 45 -6.59 -0.05 -2.74
N LEU A 46 -7.52 0.11 -3.69
CA LEU A 46 -8.47 1.23 -3.66
C LEU A 46 -9.51 1.05 -2.56
N SER A 47 -9.94 -0.19 -2.29
CA SER A 47 -10.78 -0.47 -1.13
C SER A 47 -10.06 -0.17 0.20
N VAL A 48 -8.74 -0.38 0.27
CA VAL A 48 -7.91 0.06 1.41
C VAL A 48 -7.97 1.58 1.56
N MET A 49 -7.81 2.33 0.47
CA MET A 49 -7.90 3.81 0.52
C MET A 49 -9.29 4.31 0.94
N GLU A 50 -10.35 3.59 0.56
CA GLU A 50 -11.72 3.94 0.92
C GLU A 50 -12.13 3.47 2.33
N ASN A 51 -11.37 2.56 2.94
CA ASN A 51 -11.64 1.98 4.25
C ASN A 51 -11.70 3.06 5.34
N SER A 52 -12.71 2.98 6.21
CA SER A 52 -12.96 3.97 7.27
C SER A 52 -11.84 4.01 8.31
N GLN A 53 -11.32 2.84 8.72
CA GLN A 53 -10.22 2.75 9.69
C GLN A 53 -8.94 3.34 9.10
N TYR A 54 -8.63 3.00 7.84
CA TYR A 54 -7.50 3.59 7.12
C TYR A 54 -7.59 5.13 7.09
N LYS A 55 -8.71 5.69 6.64
CA LYS A 55 -8.93 7.14 6.61
C LYS A 55 -8.79 7.79 7.99
N GLN A 56 -9.30 7.13 9.03
CA GLN A 56 -9.17 7.61 10.41
C GLN A 56 -7.70 7.64 10.86
N TYR A 57 -6.93 6.60 10.58
CA TYR A 57 -5.51 6.54 10.94
C TYR A 57 -4.68 7.56 10.17
N VAL A 58 -4.89 7.71 8.86
CA VAL A 58 -4.21 8.73 8.04
C VAL A 58 -4.54 10.14 8.54
N SER A 59 -5.81 10.41 8.86
CA SER A 59 -6.23 11.69 9.45
C SER A 59 -5.53 11.97 10.79
N LYS A 60 -5.46 10.95 11.65
CA LYS A 60 -4.78 11.05 12.94
C LYS A 60 -3.27 11.26 12.80
N ILE A 61 -2.61 10.63 11.83
CA ILE A 61 -1.19 10.86 11.53
C ILE A 61 -0.98 12.30 11.07
N LYS A 62 -1.81 12.78 10.14
CA LYS A 62 -1.76 14.16 9.67
C LYS A 62 -1.85 15.13 10.85
N HIS A 63 -2.79 14.89 11.77
CA HIS A 63 -2.95 15.70 12.98
C HIS A 63 -1.72 15.64 13.91
N ASN A 64 -1.24 14.44 14.22
CA ASN A 64 -0.05 14.22 15.06
C ASN A 64 1.22 14.88 14.48
N GLU A 65 1.27 15.08 13.17
CA GLU A 65 2.42 15.65 12.46
C GLU A 65 2.17 17.07 11.92
N GLU A 66 1.14 17.78 12.40
CA GLU A 66 0.84 19.15 11.98
C GLU A 66 2.04 20.09 12.17
N SER A 67 2.68 20.03 13.35
CA SER A 67 3.85 20.82 13.72
C SER A 67 5.20 20.17 13.37
N ARG A 68 5.19 19.01 12.70
CA ARG A 68 6.41 18.29 12.35
C ARG A 68 7.20 19.05 11.26
N GLU A 69 8.43 19.46 11.59
CA GLU A 69 9.34 20.14 10.67
C GLU A 69 10.00 19.18 9.66
N PHE A 70 10.29 17.95 10.09
CA PHE A 70 10.89 16.92 9.22
C PHE A 70 9.86 16.26 8.29
N CYS A 71 10.35 15.36 7.42
CA CYS A 71 9.51 14.57 6.52
C CYS A 71 8.26 14.01 7.22
N LYS A 72 7.08 14.36 6.68
CA LYS A 72 5.77 13.93 7.16
C LYS A 72 5.34 12.62 6.49
N HIS A 73 4.48 11.88 7.15
CA HIS A 73 3.90 10.61 6.70
C HIS A 73 2.46 10.84 6.26
N ASN A 74 2.31 11.63 5.20
CA ASN A 74 1.02 11.95 4.60
C ASN A 74 0.68 10.97 3.47
N LEU A 75 -0.49 11.15 2.85
CA LEU A 75 -0.91 10.30 1.74
C LEU A 75 0.04 10.37 0.54
N GLU A 76 0.68 11.52 0.29
CA GLU A 76 1.66 11.68 -0.79
C GLU A 76 2.84 10.74 -0.59
N HIS A 77 3.43 10.73 0.61
CA HIS A 77 4.49 9.79 0.97
C HIS A 77 4.04 8.33 0.78
N PHE A 78 2.86 7.95 1.26
CA PHE A 78 2.38 6.57 1.11
C PHE A 78 2.20 6.15 -0.36
N VAL A 79 1.71 7.06 -1.20
CA VAL A 79 1.52 6.81 -2.64
C VAL A 79 2.86 6.75 -3.38
N ASP A 80 3.82 7.60 -3.03
CA ASP A 80 5.15 7.59 -3.64
C ASP A 80 5.90 6.31 -3.27
N VAL A 81 5.82 5.88 -2.01
CA VAL A 81 6.32 4.57 -1.59
C VAL A 81 5.65 3.44 -2.36
N ALA A 82 4.33 3.48 -2.58
CA ALA A 82 3.63 2.44 -3.34
C ALA A 82 4.12 2.34 -4.79
N ARG A 83 4.29 3.49 -5.47
CA ARG A 83 4.77 3.55 -6.84
C ARG A 83 6.21 3.06 -6.97
N LEU A 84 7.09 3.55 -6.09
CA LEU A 84 8.50 3.15 -6.08
C LEU A 84 8.66 1.66 -5.74
N THR A 85 7.93 1.17 -4.73
CA THR A 85 7.96 -0.26 -4.38
C THR A 85 7.56 -1.12 -5.59
N TYR A 86 6.53 -0.69 -6.35
CA TYR A 86 6.10 -1.43 -7.53
C TYR A 86 7.17 -1.41 -8.63
N ILE A 87 7.77 -0.27 -8.94
CA ILE A 87 8.88 -0.18 -9.89
C ILE A 87 10.02 -1.11 -9.48
N LEU A 88 10.47 -1.03 -8.22
CA LEU A 88 11.55 -1.85 -7.70
C LEU A 88 11.23 -3.35 -7.77
N THR A 89 9.98 -3.75 -7.52
CA THR A 89 9.58 -5.16 -7.66
C THR A 89 9.68 -5.64 -9.11
N LEU A 90 9.36 -4.79 -10.08
CA LEU A 90 9.45 -5.12 -11.51
C LEU A 90 10.92 -5.23 -11.95
N GLU A 91 11.74 -4.23 -11.60
CA GLU A 91 13.16 -4.20 -11.99
C GLU A 91 13.96 -5.35 -11.40
N ASN A 92 13.60 -5.80 -10.19
CA ASN A 92 14.25 -6.91 -9.51
C ASN A 92 13.56 -8.26 -9.77
N ASN A 93 12.60 -8.33 -10.71
CA ASN A 93 11.86 -9.55 -11.07
C ASN A 93 11.19 -10.25 -9.86
N ILE A 94 10.77 -9.47 -8.86
CA ILE A 94 10.05 -9.97 -7.69
C ILE A 94 8.61 -10.28 -8.11
N LYS A 95 8.24 -11.56 -8.05
CA LYS A 95 6.90 -12.01 -8.42
C LYS A 95 5.89 -11.68 -7.31
N VAL A 96 5.31 -10.50 -7.38
CA VAL A 96 4.26 -10.05 -6.45
C VAL A 96 3.17 -9.30 -7.22
N LYS A 97 1.91 -9.47 -6.82
CA LYS A 97 0.78 -8.78 -7.46
C LYS A 97 0.83 -7.28 -7.12
N LYS A 98 0.50 -6.44 -8.10
CA LYS A 98 0.51 -4.97 -7.93
C LYS A 98 -0.35 -4.51 -6.75
N ASP A 99 -1.51 -5.11 -6.55
CA ASP A 99 -2.42 -4.71 -5.46
C ASP A 99 -1.85 -5.05 -4.07
N ILE A 100 -1.15 -6.18 -3.93
CA ILE A 100 -0.40 -6.55 -2.72
C ILE A 100 0.69 -5.51 -2.42
N VAL A 101 1.46 -5.10 -3.43
CA VAL A 101 2.50 -4.06 -3.29
C VAL A 101 1.89 -2.76 -2.78
N TYR A 102 0.82 -2.30 -3.43
CA TYR A 102 0.17 -1.05 -3.07
C TYR A 102 -0.45 -1.11 -1.67
N ALA A 103 -1.07 -2.24 -1.29
CA ALA A 103 -1.62 -2.40 0.05
C ALA A 103 -0.54 -2.34 1.13
N ALA A 104 0.59 -3.02 0.94
CA ALA A 104 1.71 -2.98 1.88
C ALA A 104 2.24 -1.55 2.05
N ALA A 105 2.45 -0.82 0.95
CA ALA A 105 2.93 0.55 1.00
C ALA A 105 1.93 1.55 1.61
N LEU A 106 0.64 1.44 1.31
CA LEU A 106 -0.38 2.30 1.92
C LEU A 106 -0.50 2.08 3.43
N LEU A 107 -0.28 0.84 3.89
CA LEU A 107 -0.46 0.44 5.28
C LEU A 107 0.83 0.49 6.10
N HIS A 108 2.02 0.70 5.51
CA HIS A 108 3.29 0.48 6.22
C HIS A 108 3.47 1.33 7.48
N ASP A 109 2.97 2.58 7.46
CA ASP A 109 3.18 3.57 8.50
C ASP A 109 1.89 4.01 9.23
N ILE A 110 0.76 3.33 9.01
CA ILE A 110 -0.50 3.69 9.67
C ILE A 110 -0.45 3.55 11.20
N GLY A 111 0.46 2.73 11.72
CA GLY A 111 0.77 2.58 13.14
C GLY A 111 1.24 3.88 13.79
N ARG A 112 1.73 4.86 13.02
CA ARG A 112 2.09 6.20 13.52
C ARG A 112 0.89 6.96 14.12
N ALA A 113 -0.33 6.55 13.80
CA ALA A 113 -1.54 7.05 14.45
C ALA A 113 -1.56 6.80 15.98
N PHE A 114 -0.73 5.89 16.48
CA PHE A 114 -0.64 5.51 17.88
C PHE A 114 0.67 5.95 18.56
N GLY A 115 1.57 6.60 17.82
CA GLY A 115 2.90 7.00 18.30
C GLY A 115 4.01 6.53 17.35
N LYS A 116 5.22 7.07 17.52
CA LYS A 116 6.39 6.73 16.69
C LYS A 116 7.00 5.37 17.07
N ASP A 117 6.98 5.04 18.35
CA ASP A 117 7.66 3.86 18.88
C ASP A 117 6.88 2.59 18.55
N GLY A 118 7.57 1.60 17.98
CA GLY A 118 6.95 0.35 17.55
C GLY A 118 5.92 0.50 16.42
N HIS A 119 5.93 1.62 15.67
CA HIS A 119 4.92 1.89 14.64
C HIS A 119 4.83 0.74 13.62
N ALA A 120 5.93 0.13 13.17
CA ALA A 120 5.90 -0.98 12.21
C ALA A 120 5.09 -2.19 12.73
N LEU A 121 5.30 -2.60 13.99
CA LEU A 121 4.51 -3.67 14.61
C LEU A 121 3.04 -3.28 14.75
N LYS A 122 2.78 -2.01 15.11
CA LYS A 122 1.43 -1.49 15.23
C LYS A 122 0.71 -1.44 13.89
N SER A 123 1.38 -0.97 12.84
CA SER A 123 0.91 -0.93 11.46
C SER A 123 0.51 -2.33 11.00
N ALA A 124 1.42 -3.31 11.16
CA ALA A 124 1.15 -4.69 10.78
C ALA A 124 -0.06 -5.26 11.53
N SER A 125 -0.20 -4.95 12.83
CA SER A 125 -1.33 -5.40 13.64
C SER A 125 -2.67 -4.81 13.19
N VAL A 126 -2.75 -3.51 12.94
CA VAL A 126 -4.02 -2.87 12.53
C VAL A 126 -4.34 -3.07 11.05
N ALA A 127 -3.34 -3.39 10.22
CA ALA A 127 -3.51 -3.70 8.82
C ALA A 127 -4.34 -4.98 8.60
N VAL A 128 -4.26 -5.96 9.50
CA VAL A 128 -4.97 -7.25 9.37
C VAL A 128 -6.47 -7.06 9.14
N ASP A 129 -7.13 -6.24 9.97
CA ASP A 129 -8.58 -6.05 9.87
C ASP A 129 -8.97 -5.30 8.60
N ILE A 130 -8.20 -4.26 8.23
CA ILE A 130 -8.40 -3.52 6.97
C ILE A 130 -8.27 -4.46 5.77
N LEU A 131 -7.25 -5.32 5.74
CA LEU A 131 -6.99 -6.24 4.65
C LEU A 131 -8.09 -7.32 4.55
N LYS A 132 -8.58 -7.84 5.67
CA LYS A 132 -9.72 -8.77 5.71
C LYS A 132 -10.99 -8.12 5.13
N GLU A 133 -11.30 -6.90 5.56
CA GLU A 133 -12.44 -6.13 5.03
C GLU A 133 -12.27 -5.85 3.52
N CYS A 134 -11.04 -5.73 3.04
CA CYS A 134 -10.70 -5.51 1.63
C CYS A 134 -10.55 -6.80 0.80
N ASN A 135 -10.93 -7.97 1.34
CA ASN A 135 -10.91 -9.27 0.66
C ASN A 135 -9.51 -9.75 0.23
N TYR A 136 -8.48 -9.44 1.02
CA TYR A 136 -7.21 -10.16 0.94
C TYR A 136 -7.33 -11.52 1.62
N ASN A 137 -6.70 -12.54 1.05
CA ASN A 137 -6.66 -13.87 1.66
C ASN A 137 -5.56 -13.95 2.73
N GLU A 138 -5.55 -15.03 3.51
CA GLU A 138 -4.60 -15.18 4.63
C GLU A 138 -3.13 -15.10 4.19
N GLN A 139 -2.76 -15.76 3.09
CA GLN A 139 -1.38 -15.74 2.58
C GLN A 139 -0.95 -14.33 2.14
N GLU A 140 -1.86 -13.58 1.50
CA GLU A 140 -1.62 -12.20 1.10
C GLU A 140 -1.51 -11.29 2.32
N ILE A 141 -2.37 -11.47 3.33
CA ILE A 141 -2.34 -10.73 4.58
C ILE A 141 -1.00 -10.95 5.28
N ASP A 142 -0.57 -12.20 5.44
CA ASP A 142 0.70 -12.54 6.09
C ASP A 142 1.86 -11.90 5.34
N SER A 143 1.90 -12.02 4.01
CA SER A 143 2.95 -11.41 3.19
C SER A 143 3.00 -9.89 3.32
N ILE A 144 1.85 -9.22 3.35
CA ILE A 144 1.75 -7.77 3.52
C ILE A 144 2.20 -7.37 4.92
N CYS A 145 1.68 -8.03 5.96
CA CYS A 145 1.99 -7.73 7.35
C CYS A 145 3.46 -7.97 7.69
N ASP A 146 4.09 -9.01 7.13
CA ASP A 146 5.53 -9.25 7.28
C ASP A 146 6.35 -8.15 6.62
N ALA A 147 6.01 -7.74 5.40
CA ALA A 147 6.68 -6.62 4.75
C ALA A 147 6.59 -5.34 5.59
N ILE A 148 5.41 -5.02 6.12
CA ILE A 148 5.18 -3.87 7.00
C ILE A 148 6.00 -3.99 8.29
N LYS A 149 5.99 -5.16 8.94
CA LYS A 149 6.66 -5.39 10.23
C LYS A 149 8.17 -5.19 10.14
N PHE A 150 8.77 -5.56 9.01
CA PHE A 150 10.22 -5.58 8.82
C PHE A 150 10.76 -4.45 7.92
N HIS A 151 9.94 -3.46 7.55
CA HIS A 151 10.33 -2.41 6.60
C HIS A 151 11.39 -1.41 7.14
N GLY A 152 11.75 -1.47 8.43
CA GLY A 152 12.49 -0.40 9.11
C GLY A 152 13.92 -0.14 8.63
N ASN A 153 14.59 -1.15 8.06
CA ASN A 153 15.99 -1.06 7.66
C ASN A 153 16.14 -0.98 6.14
N LYS A 154 16.97 -0.06 5.63
CA LYS A 154 17.31 -0.01 4.20
C LYS A 154 18.17 -1.23 3.86
N PRO A 155 17.75 -2.07 2.89
CA PRO A 155 18.51 -3.25 2.51
C PRO A 155 19.66 -2.90 1.55
N ASP A 156 20.70 -3.74 1.51
CA ASP A 156 21.80 -3.61 0.55
C ASP A 156 21.39 -4.05 -0.86
N LYS A 157 20.46 -5.01 -0.95
CA LYS A 157 19.94 -5.59 -2.19
C LYS A 157 18.45 -5.88 -2.06
N ILE A 158 17.74 -5.87 -3.18
CA ILE A 158 16.29 -6.04 -3.22
C ILE A 158 15.95 -7.45 -3.73
N PHE A 159 15.45 -8.31 -2.84
CA PHE A 159 15.07 -9.70 -3.18
C PHE A 159 13.63 -10.04 -2.83
N SER A 160 12.97 -9.21 -2.03
CA SER A 160 11.63 -9.45 -1.51
C SER A 160 10.77 -8.18 -1.53
N LEU A 161 9.47 -8.35 -1.31
CA LEU A 161 8.55 -7.23 -1.09
C LEU A 161 9.01 -6.35 0.09
N THR A 162 9.47 -6.97 1.17
CA THR A 162 10.03 -6.28 2.34
C THR A 162 11.20 -5.40 1.94
N ASP A 163 12.15 -5.91 1.15
CA ASP A 163 13.32 -5.13 0.73
C ASP A 163 12.92 -3.95 -0.17
N ALA A 164 12.04 -4.21 -1.14
CA ALA A 164 11.55 -3.17 -2.04
C ALA A 164 10.80 -2.07 -1.27
N LEU A 165 9.92 -2.45 -0.34
CA LEU A 165 9.15 -1.52 0.49
C LEU A 165 10.08 -0.72 1.40
N SER A 166 11.01 -1.41 2.08
CA SER A 166 12.05 -0.79 2.90
C SER A 166 12.82 0.23 2.11
N TYR A 167 13.33 -0.13 0.94
CA TYR A 167 14.15 0.75 0.11
C TYR A 167 13.33 1.96 -0.37
N ALA A 168 12.12 1.72 -0.89
CA ALA A 168 11.20 2.74 -1.37
C ALA A 168 10.85 3.80 -0.31
N ASP A 169 10.55 3.42 0.93
CA ASP A 169 10.27 4.36 2.03
C ASP A 169 11.41 5.37 2.22
N LYS A 170 12.68 4.93 2.12
CA LYS A 170 13.83 5.81 2.34
C LYS A 170 14.07 6.70 1.13
N ILE A 171 14.00 6.15 -0.09
CA ILE A 171 14.25 6.92 -1.31
C ILE A 171 13.09 7.81 -1.74
N SER A 172 11.87 7.59 -1.24
CA SER A 172 10.70 8.43 -1.53
C SER A 172 10.83 9.88 -1.04
N ARG A 173 11.81 10.16 -0.17
CA ARG A 173 12.00 11.47 0.46
C ARG A 173 12.83 12.34 -0.46
N ASN A 174 12.32 13.51 -0.83
CA ASN A 174 13.03 14.43 -1.74
C ASN A 174 14.04 15.30 -0.97
N CYS A 175 15.11 14.71 -0.42
CA CYS A 175 16.08 15.47 0.39
C CYS A 175 16.82 16.55 -0.42
N PHE A 176 16.87 16.43 -1.75
CA PHE A 176 17.40 17.46 -2.66
C PHE A 176 16.58 18.76 -2.68
N ASP A 177 15.35 18.76 -2.17
CA ASP A 177 14.44 19.91 -2.10
C ASP A 177 13.84 20.06 -0.69
N CYS A 178 14.60 19.67 0.34
CA CYS A 178 14.13 19.69 1.73
C CYS A 178 14.59 20.96 2.45
N SER A 179 13.63 21.78 2.92
CA SER A 179 13.91 23.00 3.69
C SER A 179 14.56 22.75 5.05
N ALA A 180 14.36 21.55 5.63
CA ALA A 180 14.90 21.17 6.94
C ALA A 180 16.20 20.35 6.83
N ILE A 181 16.89 20.36 5.68
CA ILE A 181 18.04 19.49 5.40
C ILE A 181 19.22 19.73 6.35
N ASP A 182 19.45 20.99 6.73
CA ASP A 182 20.57 21.43 7.59
C ASP A 182 20.40 20.99 9.05
N VAL A 183 19.16 20.82 9.50
CA VAL A 183 18.79 20.37 10.86
C VAL A 183 18.36 18.91 10.89
N CYS A 184 18.47 18.20 9.77
CA CYS A 184 18.03 16.81 9.64
C CYS A 184 18.90 15.86 10.46
N TYR A 185 18.26 15.04 11.29
CA TYR A 185 18.92 14.05 12.15
C TYR A 185 19.38 12.79 11.41
N TRP A 186 19.04 12.63 10.12
CA TRP A 186 19.55 11.52 9.33
C TRP A 186 21.00 11.75 8.95
N ASP A 187 21.78 10.67 8.98
CA ASP A 187 23.12 10.63 8.42
C ASP A 187 23.06 10.94 6.91
N ASP A 188 24.14 11.53 6.39
CA ASP A 188 24.18 12.07 5.04
C ASP A 188 24.06 11.00 3.93
N ASP A 189 24.47 9.76 4.21
CA ASP A 189 24.36 8.58 3.35
C ASP A 189 22.91 8.06 3.21
N LYS A 190 22.03 8.41 4.16
CA LYS A 190 20.60 8.06 4.12
C LYS A 190 19.75 9.10 3.40
N LYS A 191 20.26 10.31 3.20
CA LYS A 191 19.53 11.41 2.53
C LYS A 191 19.48 11.17 1.03
N ASN A 192 18.28 11.16 0.46
CA ASN A 192 18.12 11.04 -0.98
C ASN A 192 18.32 12.40 -1.68
N LYS A 193 19.57 12.68 -2.07
CA LYS A 193 19.98 13.93 -2.72
C LYS A 193 19.88 13.92 -4.25
N ASN A 194 19.32 12.87 -4.84
CA ASN A 194 19.19 12.73 -6.30
C ASN A 194 17.78 12.27 -6.68
N ILE A 195 17.45 12.37 -7.97
CA ILE A 195 16.28 11.68 -8.52
C ILE A 195 16.77 10.35 -9.05
N PHE A 196 16.28 9.26 -8.45
CA PHE A 196 16.49 7.90 -8.93
C PHE A 196 15.20 7.46 -9.63
N LEU A 197 15.33 6.97 -10.86
CA LEU A 197 14.26 6.35 -11.64
C LEU A 197 14.58 4.87 -11.77
#